data_AF-A0A2G5ZAK6-F1
#
_entry.id   AF-A0A2G5ZAK6-F1
#
_cell.length_a   1.000
_cell.length_b   1.000
_cell.length_c   1.000
_cell.angle_alpha   90.00
_cell.angle_beta   90.00
_cell.angle_gamma   90.00
#
_symmetry.space_group_name_H-M   'P 1'
#
loop_
_entity.id
_entity.type
_entity.pdbx_description
1 polymer ?
#
loop_
_entity_poly.entity_id
_entity_poly.type
_entity_poly.pdbx_seq_one_letter_code
_entity_poly.pdbx_strand_id
1 'polypeptide(L)'
;DYAVAFPGLNALQFTNTPNTGTVFFGLKPFDQRKHTAAEINAEINAKIAQIQQGFGFSILPPPILGLGQGSGYSLYIQDRGGLGYGALQNAVNTMSGAIMQTPGMHFPISTYQANVPQLDVQVDRDKAKAQGVSLTDLFGTLQT
;
A
#
# COMPACT_ATOMS: atom_id res chain seq x y z
N ASP A 1 3.87 26.91 -5.13
CA ASP A 1 4.37 25.59 -4.68
C ASP A 1 3.45 25.06 -3.61
N TYR A 2 2.60 24.10 -3.96
CA TYR A 2 1.71 23.44 -3.00
C TYR A 2 2.00 21.94 -3.06
N ALA A 3 2.28 21.37 -1.89
CA ALA A 3 2.28 19.93 -1.68
C ALA A 3 1.14 19.64 -0.71
N VAL A 4 0.30 18.67 -1.04
CA VAL A 4 -0.82 18.26 -0.18
C VAL A 4 -0.50 16.88 0.36
N ALA A 5 -0.41 16.77 1.67
CA ALA A 5 -0.07 15.54 2.37
C ALA A 5 -1.32 14.93 3.00
N PHE A 6 -1.44 13.61 2.89
CA PHE A 6 -2.52 12.79 3.46
C PHE A 6 -1.90 11.66 4.28
N PRO A 7 -1.72 11.85 5.60
CA PRO A 7 -1.36 10.76 6.51
C PRO A 7 -2.44 9.68 6.48
N GLY A 8 -2.04 8.41 6.47
CA GLY A 8 -2.95 7.27 6.44
C GLY A 8 -3.58 6.96 5.07
N LEU A 9 -3.41 7.80 4.05
CA LEU A 9 -3.95 7.51 2.72
C LEU A 9 -2.97 6.62 1.93
N ASN A 10 -3.48 5.47 1.48
CA ASN A 10 -2.82 4.64 0.47
C ASN A 10 -3.31 5.02 -0.93
N ALA A 11 -2.50 5.74 -1.70
CA ALA A 11 -2.87 6.22 -3.03
C ALA A 11 -3.00 5.13 -4.10
N LEU A 12 -2.38 3.96 -3.90
CA LEU A 12 -2.46 2.87 -4.88
C LEU A 12 -3.83 2.16 -4.83
N GLN A 13 -4.45 2.13 -3.65
CA GLN A 13 -5.76 1.51 -3.43
C GLN A 13 -6.89 2.50 -3.13
N PHE A 14 -6.55 3.77 -2.84
CA PHE A 14 -7.48 4.79 -2.34
C PHE A 14 -8.24 4.35 -1.08
N THR A 15 -7.51 3.75 -0.14
CA THR A 15 -8.04 3.29 1.16
C THR A 15 -7.26 3.91 2.32
N ASN A 16 -7.87 3.93 3.50
CA ASN A 16 -7.17 4.29 4.73
C ASN A 16 -6.30 3.11 5.17
N THR A 17 -5.00 3.32 5.27
CA THR A 17 -4.01 2.36 5.76
C THR A 17 -3.09 3.10 6.75
N PRO A 18 -3.26 2.91 8.07
CA PRO A 18 -2.63 3.75 9.10
C PRO A 18 -1.10 3.82 9.07
N ASN A 19 -0.42 2.80 8.54
CA ASN A 19 1.04 2.78 8.41
C ASN A 19 1.56 3.39 7.09
N THR A 20 0.71 4.12 6.35
CA THR A 20 1.05 4.75 5.07
C THR A 20 0.86 6.26 5.10
N GLY A 21 1.45 6.96 4.13
CA GLY A 21 1.20 8.37 3.90
C GLY A 21 1.47 8.72 2.44
N THR A 22 0.66 9.62 1.89
CA THR A 22 0.78 10.07 0.50
C THR A 22 0.99 11.58 0.45
N VAL A 23 1.85 12.04 -0.45
CA VAL A 23 2.00 13.46 -0.77
C VAL A 23 1.80 13.68 -2.26
N PHE A 24 0.91 14.60 -2.62
CA PHE A 24 0.72 15.04 -4.00
C PHE A 24 1.49 16.33 -4.23
N PHE A 25 2.45 16.28 -5.16
CA PHE A 25 3.28 17.43 -5.51
C PHE A 25 2.74 18.14 -6.76
N GLY A 26 2.32 19.40 -6.60
CA GLY A 26 2.08 20.28 -7.75
C GLY A 26 3.40 20.81 -8.28
N LEU A 27 3.71 20.52 -9.56
CA LEU A 27 4.90 21.07 -10.22
C LEU A 27 4.64 22.48 -10.75
N LYS A 28 5.70 23.30 -10.80
CA LYS A 28 5.67 24.61 -11.47
C LYS A 28 5.37 24.45 -12.97
N PRO A 29 4.82 25.50 -13.62
CA PRO A 29 4.71 25.57 -15.07
C PRO A 29 6.02 25.26 -15.79
N PHE A 30 5.93 24.71 -17.01
CA PHE A 30 7.08 24.21 -17.77
C PHE A 30 8.16 25.28 -18.03
N ASP A 31 7.76 26.52 -18.29
CA ASP A 31 8.63 27.68 -18.51
C ASP A 31 9.34 28.17 -17.24
N GLN A 32 8.88 27.72 -16.06
CA GLN A 32 9.41 28.10 -14.75
C GLN A 32 10.24 26.99 -14.09
N ARG A 33 10.53 25.90 -14.81
CA ARG A 33 11.35 24.78 -14.30
C ARG A 33 12.38 24.32 -15.31
N LYS A 34 13.55 23.94 -14.81
CA LYS A 34 14.66 23.42 -15.63
C LYS A 34 14.61 21.92 -15.86
N HIS A 35 14.00 21.19 -14.92
CA HIS A 35 13.88 19.74 -14.97
C HIS A 35 12.49 19.32 -15.41
N THR A 36 12.42 18.25 -16.19
CA THR A 36 11.22 17.49 -16.53
C THR A 36 10.59 16.83 -15.30
N ALA A 37 9.30 16.47 -15.37
CA ALA A 37 8.64 15.74 -14.29
C ALA A 37 9.35 14.40 -14.01
N ALA A 38 9.88 13.73 -15.04
CA ALA A 38 10.61 12.49 -14.92
C ALA A 38 11.95 12.67 -14.16
N GLU A 39 12.71 13.73 -14.48
CA GLU A 39 13.95 14.05 -13.77
C GLU A 39 13.69 14.40 -12.30
N ILE A 40 12.66 15.20 -12.04
CA ILE A 40 12.23 15.53 -10.66
C ILE A 40 11.83 14.26 -9.90
N ASN A 41 11.06 13.37 -10.53
CA ASN A 41 10.66 12.10 -9.93
C ASN A 41 11.87 11.20 -9.62
N ALA A 42 12.86 11.15 -10.51
CA ALA A 42 14.09 10.39 -10.30
C ALA A 42 14.90 10.98 -9.12
N GLU A 43 15.02 12.30 -9.03
CA GLU A 43 15.68 12.99 -7.92
C GLU A 43 14.98 12.72 -6.58
N ILE A 44 13.66 12.78 -6.54
CA ILE A 44 12.87 12.45 -5.34
C ILE A 44 13.14 11.00 -4.92
N ASN A 45 13.05 10.04 -5.84
CA ASN A 45 13.31 8.63 -5.54
C ASN A 45 14.73 8.40 -5.00
N ALA A 46 15.75 9.04 -5.59
CA ALA A 46 17.12 8.95 -5.10
C ALA A 46 17.28 9.47 -3.67
N LYS A 47 16.58 10.56 -3.32
CA LYS A 47 16.60 11.15 -1.98
C LYS A 47 15.86 10.29 -0.95
N ILE A 48 14.65 9.83 -1.26
CA ILE A 48 13.84 9.05 -0.31
C ILE A 48 14.34 7.63 -0.12
N ALA A 49 15.11 7.07 -1.07
CA ALA A 49 15.76 5.77 -0.93
C ALA A 49 16.74 5.70 0.26
N GLN A 50 17.17 6.85 0.79
CA GLN A 50 18.04 6.92 1.98
C GLN A 50 17.26 6.78 3.31
N ILE A 51 15.93 6.92 3.29
CA ILE A 51 15.10 6.81 4.49
C ILE A 51 15.11 5.36 5.00
N GLN A 52 15.46 5.17 6.27
CA GLN A 52 15.58 3.83 6.87
C GLN A 52 14.30 3.39 7.59
N GLN A 53 13.48 4.34 8.02
CA GLN A 53 12.31 4.10 8.86
C GLN A 53 11.06 3.64 8.07
N GLY A 54 11.19 3.42 6.76
CA GLY A 54 10.09 2.99 5.92
C GLY A 54 10.49 2.86 4.44
N PHE A 55 9.55 2.38 3.64
CA PHE A 55 9.70 2.28 2.19
C PHE A 55 9.00 3.47 1.52
N GLY A 56 9.78 4.31 0.85
CA GLY A 56 9.26 5.47 0.10
C GLY A 56 9.52 5.32 -1.39
N PHE A 57 8.55 5.74 -2.20
CA PHE A 57 8.69 5.82 -3.65
C PHE A 57 7.91 7.01 -4.20
N SER A 58 8.30 7.49 -5.37
CA SER A 58 7.57 8.50 -6.14
C SER A 58 7.28 7.98 -7.53
N ILE A 59 6.05 8.20 -7.99
CA ILE A 59 5.58 7.79 -9.32
C ILE A 59 4.93 8.97 -10.02
N LEU A 60 4.99 8.95 -11.35
CA LEU A 60 4.25 9.88 -12.18
C LEU A 60 2.78 9.45 -12.26
N PRO A 61 1.84 10.38 -12.49
CA PRO A 61 0.44 10.04 -12.73
C PRO A 61 0.29 9.16 -13.99
N PRO A 62 -0.85 8.45 -14.14
CA PRO A 62 -1.12 7.69 -15.35
C PRO A 62 -1.18 8.61 -16.59
N PRO A 63 -0.79 8.12 -17.78
CA PRO A 63 -0.84 8.92 -19.01
C PRO A 63 -2.27 9.26 -19.45
N ILE A 64 -3.25 8.44 -19.04
CA ILE A 64 -4.68 8.67 -19.24
C ILE A 64 -5.34 8.70 -17.85
N LEU A 65 -6.01 9.80 -17.54
CA LEU A 65 -6.74 9.93 -16.28
C LEU A 65 -7.83 8.86 -16.18
N GLY A 66 -7.89 8.16 -15.05
CA GLY A 66 -8.84 7.07 -14.81
C GLY A 66 -8.36 5.68 -15.22
N LEU A 67 -7.20 5.55 -15.88
CA LEU A 67 -6.64 4.25 -16.28
C LEU A 67 -5.88 3.50 -15.16
N GLY A 68 -5.78 4.13 -13.98
CA GLY A 68 -5.02 3.62 -12.83
C GLY A 68 -4.52 4.78 -11.97
N GLN A 69 -3.66 4.47 -11.00
CA GLN A 69 -3.13 5.45 -10.05
C GLN A 69 -1.69 5.90 -10.36
N GLY A 70 -1.03 5.27 -11.33
CA GLY A 70 0.37 5.54 -11.64
C GLY A 70 0.75 5.19 -13.06
N SER A 71 1.88 5.74 -13.51
CA SER A 71 2.55 5.35 -14.74
C SER A 71 3.18 3.95 -14.64
N GLY A 72 3.34 3.27 -15.78
CA GLY A 72 4.03 1.98 -15.87
C GLY A 72 3.06 0.85 -16.18
N TYR A 73 3.16 -0.24 -15.43
CA TYR A 73 2.33 -1.44 -15.61
C TYR A 73 1.58 -1.77 -14.32
N SER A 74 0.48 -2.50 -14.46
CA SER A 74 -0.29 -3.03 -13.33
C SER A 74 -0.59 -4.51 -13.59
N LEU A 75 -0.40 -5.33 -12.56
CA LEU A 75 -0.59 -6.77 -12.62
C LEU A 75 -1.34 -7.21 -11.36
N TYR A 76 -2.17 -8.24 -11.50
CA TYR A 76 -2.79 -8.92 -10.38
C TYR A 76 -2.24 -10.34 -10.27
N ILE A 77 -1.76 -10.68 -9.08
CA ILE A 77 -1.39 -12.06 -8.72
C ILE A 77 -2.56 -12.62 -7.94
N GLN A 78 -3.11 -13.73 -8.42
CA GLN A 78 -4.30 -14.35 -7.85
C GLN A 78 -3.96 -15.72 -7.29
N ASP A 79 -4.30 -15.93 -6.02
CA ASP A 79 -4.38 -17.25 -5.44
C ASP A 79 -5.74 -17.88 -5.80
N ARG A 80 -5.73 -18.78 -6.79
CA ARG A 80 -6.94 -19.51 -7.23
C ARG A 80 -7.10 -20.85 -6.51
N GLY A 81 -6.10 -21.27 -5.72
CA GLY A 81 -6.09 -22.54 -5.01
C GLY A 81 -6.47 -22.42 -3.54
N GLY A 82 -6.53 -21.20 -2.99
CA GLY A 82 -6.81 -20.98 -1.57
C GLY A 82 -5.62 -21.36 -0.67
N LEU A 83 -4.40 -21.13 -1.16
CA LEU A 83 -3.14 -21.38 -0.44
C LEU A 83 -2.92 -20.42 0.74
N GLY A 84 -3.62 -19.28 0.75
CA GLY A 84 -3.66 -18.35 1.88
C GLY A 84 -2.63 -17.22 1.79
N TYR A 85 -2.68 -16.31 2.77
CA TYR A 85 -2.01 -15.01 2.69
C TYR A 85 -0.49 -15.10 2.57
N GLY A 86 0.16 -15.95 3.37
CA GLY A 86 1.61 -16.11 3.34
C GLY A 86 2.11 -16.68 2.00
N ALA A 87 1.39 -17.65 1.44
CA ALA A 87 1.73 -18.22 0.13
C ALA A 87 1.59 -17.18 -0.98
N LEU A 88 0.54 -16.36 -0.95
CA LEU A 88 0.36 -15.26 -1.89
C LEU A 88 1.46 -14.19 -1.74
N GLN A 89 1.87 -13.85 -0.52
CA GLN A 89 2.98 -12.91 -0.28
C GLN A 89 4.28 -13.42 -0.90
N ASN A 90 4.56 -14.72 -0.75
CA ASN A 90 5.74 -15.33 -1.36
C ASN A 90 5.67 -15.26 -2.88
N ALA A 91 4.52 -15.57 -3.49
CA ALA A 91 4.33 -15.45 -4.93
C ALA A 91 4.50 -14.01 -5.43
N VAL A 92 3.99 -13.01 -4.69
CA VAL A 92 4.22 -11.58 -4.96
C VAL A 92 5.71 -11.26 -4.94
N ASN A 93 6.43 -11.68 -3.91
CA ASN A 93 7.87 -11.42 -3.78
C ASN A 93 8.67 -12.10 -4.89
N THR A 94 8.36 -13.34 -5.23
CA THR A 94 9.00 -14.08 -6.34
C THR A 94 8.77 -13.38 -7.68
N MET A 95 7.53 -12.99 -7.98
CA MET A 95 7.22 -12.25 -9.22
C MET A 95 7.96 -10.90 -9.24
N SER A 96 7.98 -10.17 -8.13
CA SER A 96 8.70 -8.90 -8.03
C SER A 96 10.20 -9.06 -8.29
N GLY A 97 10.81 -10.12 -7.75
CA GLY A 97 12.20 -10.47 -8.02
C GLY A 97 12.47 -10.79 -9.50
N ALA A 98 11.58 -11.53 -10.16
CA ALA A 98 11.70 -11.84 -11.58
C ALA A 98 11.55 -10.59 -12.48
N ILE A 99 10.59 -9.70 -12.15
CA ILE A 99 10.39 -8.44 -12.87
C ILE A 99 11.64 -7.57 -12.79
N MET A 100 12.28 -7.47 -11.63
CA MET A 100 13.54 -6.72 -11.46
C MET A 100 14.68 -7.21 -12.37
N GLN A 101 14.69 -8.49 -12.74
CA GLN A 101 15.71 -9.07 -13.63
C GLN A 101 15.32 -8.95 -15.12
N THR A 102 14.14 -8.40 -15.43
CA THR A 102 13.63 -8.31 -16.79
C THR A 102 14.05 -6.98 -17.43
N PRO A 103 14.80 -6.98 -18.55
CA PRO A 103 15.19 -5.75 -19.23
C PRO A 103 13.99 -4.89 -19.61
N GLY A 104 14.08 -3.58 -19.33
CA GLY A 104 13.02 -2.61 -19.62
C GLY A 104 11.91 -2.52 -18.57
N MET A 105 11.95 -3.33 -17.51
CA MET A 105 11.01 -3.25 -16.39
C MET A 105 11.58 -2.40 -15.25
N HIS A 106 10.70 -1.65 -14.58
CA HIS A 106 11.02 -0.94 -13.34
C HIS A 106 10.65 -1.79 -12.12
N PHE A 107 11.04 -1.34 -10.92
CA PHE A 107 10.69 -2.02 -9.67
C PHE A 107 9.16 -2.05 -9.48
N PRO A 108 8.53 -3.23 -9.32
CA PRO A 108 7.11 -3.33 -9.03
C PRO A 108 6.82 -2.95 -7.59
N ILE A 109 5.74 -2.19 -7.38
CA ILE A 109 5.32 -1.73 -6.06
C ILE A 109 4.00 -2.42 -5.70
N SER A 110 3.92 -2.97 -4.50
CA SER A 110 2.73 -3.66 -4.00
C SER A 110 2.36 -3.15 -2.62
N THR A 111 1.06 -3.00 -2.38
CA THR A 111 0.47 -2.71 -1.08
C THR A 111 0.13 -3.96 -0.30
N TYR A 112 0.36 -5.15 -0.86
CA TYR A 112 0.03 -6.41 -0.22
C TYR A 112 0.98 -6.73 0.94
N GLN A 113 0.43 -6.86 2.14
CA GLN A 113 1.15 -7.16 3.38
C GLN A 113 0.44 -8.27 4.13
N ALA A 114 0.95 -9.49 4.06
CA ALA A 114 0.39 -10.65 4.77
C ALA A 114 0.75 -10.69 6.27
N ASN A 115 1.66 -9.82 6.73
CA ASN A 115 2.23 -9.83 8.08
C ASN A 115 1.75 -8.67 8.96
N VAL A 116 0.60 -8.06 8.64
CA VAL A 116 -0.03 -7.07 9.53
C VAL A 116 -0.44 -7.76 10.83
N PRO A 117 0.03 -7.30 12.01
CA PRO A 117 -0.36 -7.89 13.28
C PRO A 117 -1.87 -7.81 13.50
N GLN A 118 -2.48 -8.93 13.89
CA GLN A 118 -3.91 -9.01 14.20
C GLN A 118 -4.11 -9.60 15.59
N LEU A 119 -5.17 -9.16 16.27
CA LEU A 119 -5.64 -9.73 17.52
C LEU A 119 -6.83 -10.65 17.20
N ASP A 120 -6.68 -11.95 17.48
CA ASP A 120 -7.78 -12.91 17.39
C ASP A 120 -8.42 -13.09 18.78
N VAL A 121 -9.68 -12.69 18.93
CA VAL A 121 -10.42 -12.79 20.18
C VAL A 121 -11.37 -13.97 20.11
N GLN A 122 -11.00 -15.06 20.79
CA GLN A 122 -11.81 -16.27 20.87
C GLN A 122 -12.75 -16.22 22.06
N VAL A 123 -14.06 -16.13 21.79
CA VAL A 123 -15.10 -16.08 22.82
C VAL A 123 -15.58 -17.48 23.16
N ASP A 124 -15.33 -17.90 24.40
CA ASP A 124 -15.95 -19.09 24.99
C ASP A 124 -17.41 -18.78 25.36
N ARG A 125 -18.32 -19.23 24.50
CA ARG A 125 -19.76 -18.96 24.63
C ARG A 125 -20.40 -19.71 25.79
N ASP A 126 -19.92 -20.90 26.09
CA ASP A 126 -20.49 -21.74 27.15
C ASP A 126 -20.10 -21.19 28.51
N LYS A 127 -18.84 -20.78 28.67
CA LYS A 127 -18.37 -20.09 29.88
C LYS A 127 -19.06 -18.75 30.08
N ALA A 128 -19.25 -17.96 29.03
CA ALA A 128 -19.97 -16.68 29.14
C ALA A 128 -21.39 -16.88 29.67
N LYS A 129 -22.14 -17.83 29.10
CA LYS A 129 -23.50 -18.16 29.57
C LYS A 129 -23.52 -18.70 30.99
N ALA A 130 -22.59 -19.60 31.34
CA ALA A 130 -22.48 -20.16 32.68
C ALA A 130 -22.19 -19.09 33.75
N GLN A 131 -21.52 -18.00 33.37
CA GLN A 131 -21.24 -16.84 34.23
C GLN A 131 -22.33 -15.76 34.19
N GLY A 132 -23.44 -15.99 33.49
CA GLY A 132 -24.53 -15.02 33.35
C GLY A 132 -24.19 -13.81 32.46
N VAL A 133 -23.12 -13.89 31.66
CA VAL A 133 -22.73 -12.83 30.73
C VAL A 133 -23.54 -12.96 29.44
N SER A 134 -24.30 -11.91 29.13
CA SER A 134 -25.01 -11.79 27.85
C SER A 134 -24.01 -11.76 26.69
N LEU A 135 -24.17 -12.66 25.71
CA LEU A 135 -23.34 -12.66 24.50
C LEU A 135 -23.53 -11.39 23.67
N THR A 136 -24.74 -10.81 23.67
CA THR A 136 -25.02 -9.55 22.98
C THR A 136 -24.20 -8.42 23.59
N ASP A 137 -24.17 -8.32 24.92
CA ASP A 137 -23.45 -7.26 25.62
C ASP A 137 -21.93 -7.46 25.48
N LEU A 138 -21.47 -8.71 25.52
CA LEU A 138 -20.07 -9.06 25.29
C LEU A 138 -19.59 -8.60 23.90
N PHE A 139 -20.30 -8.98 22.83
CA PHE A 139 -19.91 -8.57 21.48
C PHE A 139 -20.14 -7.08 21.23
N GLY A 140 -21.14 -6.46 21.87
CA GLY A 140 -21.33 -5.01 21.84
C GLY A 140 -20.16 -4.26 22.48
N THR A 141 -19.65 -4.76 23.60
CA THR A 141 -18.50 -4.17 24.31
C THR A 141 -17.22 -4.29 23.49
N LEU A 142 -17.02 -5.40 22.74
CA LEU A 142 -15.86 -5.55 21.85
C LEU A 142 -15.86 -4.59 20.65
N GLN A 143 -17.00 -3.97 20.31
CA GLN A 143 -17.13 -3.05 19.18
C GLN A 143 -16.85 -1.59 19.52
N THR A 144 -16.76 -1.24 20.80
CA THR A 144 -16.58 0.14 21.31
C THR A 144 -15.21 0.34 21.89
#